data_AF-A0A6P0M7S0-F1
#
_entry.id   AF-A0A6P0M7S0-F1
#
_cell.length_a   1.000
_cell.length_b   1.000
_cell.length_c   1.000
_cell.angle_alpha   90.00
_cell.angle_beta   90.00
_cell.angle_gamma   90.00
#
_symmetry.space_group_name_H-M   'P 1'
#
loop_
_entity.id
_entity.type
_entity.pdbx_description
1 polymer ?
#
loop_
_entity_poly.entity_id
_entity_poly.type
_entity_poly.pdbx_seq_one_letter_code
_entity_poly.pdbx_strand_id
1 'polypeptide(L)'
;MLKIPVGIIQQIHQAKEAQDLYTHLQAALELEHSTIPPYLTALYSIQPNSNQTIAEIIFSVVREEMLHMVIVANVLNAIGGSPQVNKPEFIPTYPGNLPMVHL
;
A
#
# COMPACT_ATOMS: atom_id res chain seq x y z
N MET A 1 5.26 -9.83 -10.30
CA MET A 1 4.25 -10.14 -9.26
C MET A 1 4.91 -9.94 -7.90
N LEU A 2 4.31 -9.13 -7.03
CA LEU A 2 4.76 -8.93 -5.65
C LEU A 2 4.88 -10.30 -4.96
N LYS A 3 6.02 -10.57 -4.31
CA LYS A 3 6.21 -11.79 -3.52
C LYS A 3 6.29 -11.40 -2.05
N ILE A 4 5.27 -11.77 -1.29
CA ILE A 4 5.29 -11.62 0.16
C ILE A 4 6.23 -12.69 0.74
N PRO A 5 7.21 -12.35 1.59
CA PRO A 5 8.09 -13.32 2.23
C PRO A 5 7.29 -14.38 3.00
N VAL A 6 7.67 -15.66 2.85
CA VAL A 6 7.01 -16.79 3.53
C VAL A 6 7.01 -16.62 5.05
N GLY A 7 8.04 -16.00 5.62
CA GLY A 7 8.12 -15.71 7.06
C GLY A 7 6.99 -14.80 7.55
N ILE A 8 6.57 -13.80 6.75
CA ILE A 8 5.43 -12.93 7.11
C ILE A 8 4.13 -13.75 7.11
N ILE A 9 3.95 -14.60 6.09
CA ILE A 9 2.77 -15.48 6.00
C ILE A 9 2.70 -16.44 7.19
N GLN A 10 3.83 -17.03 7.59
CA GLN A 10 3.90 -17.89 8.78
C GLN A 10 3.56 -17.15 10.07
N GLN A 11 4.04 -15.91 10.24
CA GLN A 11 3.70 -15.08 11.39
C GLN A 11 2.19 -14.79 11.46
N ILE A 12 1.57 -14.43 10.33
CA ILE A 12 0.13 -14.21 10.23
C ILE A 12 -0.65 -15.48 10.59
N HIS A 13 -0.23 -16.66 10.11
CA HIS A 13 -0.88 -17.93 10.45
C HIS A 13 -0.75 -18.32 11.94
N GLN A 14 0.26 -17.79 12.63
CA GLN A 14 0.50 -18.06 14.05
C GLN A 14 -0.16 -17.04 14.98
N ALA A 15 -0.79 -15.99 14.43
CA ALA A 15 -1.51 -14.98 15.21
C ALA A 15 -2.59 -15.65 16.08
N LYS A 16 -2.59 -15.31 17.37
CA LYS A 16 -3.57 -15.81 18.35
C LYS A 16 -4.51 -14.71 18.81
N GLU A 17 -4.06 -13.47 18.76
CA GLU A 17 -4.80 -12.29 19.16
C GLU A 17 -4.82 -11.27 18.03
N ALA A 18 -5.82 -10.39 18.02
CA ALA A 18 -5.93 -9.32 17.02
C ALA A 18 -4.67 -8.46 16.94
N GLN A 19 -4.06 -8.15 18.09
CA GLN A 19 -2.86 -7.33 18.22
C GLN A 19 -1.67 -7.89 17.42
N ASP A 20 -1.58 -9.21 17.27
CA ASP A 20 -0.51 -9.87 16.51
C ASP A 20 -0.51 -9.45 15.03
N LEU A 21 -1.66 -8.99 14.52
CA LEU A 21 -1.83 -8.57 13.12
C LEU A 21 -1.56 -7.08 12.89
N TYR A 22 -1.42 -6.27 13.94
CA TYR A 22 -1.42 -4.81 13.79
C TYR A 22 -0.22 -4.33 12.97
N THR A 23 0.97 -4.85 13.23
CA THR A 23 2.19 -4.51 12.47
C THR A 23 2.08 -4.97 11.02
N HIS A 24 1.46 -6.12 10.76
CA HIS A 24 1.26 -6.63 9.41
C HIS A 24 0.28 -5.79 8.60
N LEU A 25 -0.82 -5.36 9.23
CA LEU A 25 -1.80 -4.48 8.59
C LEU A 25 -1.27 -3.06 8.40
N GLN A 26 -0.49 -2.54 9.35
CA GLN A 26 0.20 -1.25 9.17
C GLN A 26 1.19 -1.31 8.02
N ALA A 27 1.97 -2.39 7.90
CA ALA A 27 2.89 -2.58 6.79
C ALA A 27 2.16 -2.75 5.45
N ALA A 28 1.00 -3.44 5.43
CA ALA A 28 0.14 -3.51 4.26
C ALA A 28 -0.39 -2.13 3.85
N LEU A 29 -0.79 -1.31 4.81
CA LEU A 29 -1.26 0.05 4.56
C LEU A 29 -0.15 0.91 3.92
N GLU A 30 1.06 0.83 4.46
CA GLU A 30 2.24 1.49 3.91
C GLU A 30 2.59 1.00 2.50
N LEU A 31 2.42 -0.30 2.24
CA LEU A 31 2.63 -0.87 0.90
C LEU A 31 1.65 -0.25 -0.12
N GLU A 32 0.34 -0.24 0.16
CA GLU A 32 -0.65 0.38 -0.73
C GLU A 32 -0.36 1.88 -0.91
N HIS A 33 0.06 2.58 0.15
CA HIS A 33 0.45 3.98 0.03
C HIS A 33 1.69 4.17 -0.86
N SER A 34 2.66 3.26 -0.78
CA SER A 34 3.92 3.37 -1.51
C SER A 34 3.78 3.31 -3.04
N THR A 35 2.66 2.80 -3.56
CA THR A 35 2.38 2.70 -4.99
C THR A 35 1.64 3.92 -5.53
N ILE A 36 0.90 4.64 -4.69
CA ILE A 36 0.09 5.81 -5.09
C ILE A 36 0.95 6.94 -5.70
N PRO A 37 2.03 7.44 -5.05
CA PRO A 37 2.84 8.52 -5.62
C PRO A 37 3.52 8.16 -6.96
N PRO A 38 4.12 6.97 -7.16
CA PRO A 38 4.65 6.56 -8.45
C PRO A 38 3.58 6.50 -9.56
N TYR A 39 2.39 5.97 -9.28
CA TYR A 39 1.31 5.94 -10.27
C TYR A 39 0.77 7.33 -10.60
N LEU A 40 0.61 8.20 -9.61
CA LEU A 40 0.24 9.60 -9.85
C LEU A 40 1.33 10.34 -10.62
N THR A 41 2.61 10.11 -10.31
CA THR A 41 3.74 10.69 -11.05
C THR A 41 3.70 10.24 -12.52
N ALA A 42 3.45 8.96 -12.77
CA ALA A 42 3.29 8.44 -14.13
C ALA A 42 2.09 9.08 -14.85
N LEU A 43 0.92 9.12 -14.19
CA LEU A 43 -0.30 9.74 -14.73
C LEU A 43 -0.06 11.21 -15.14
N TYR A 44 0.53 12.00 -14.25
CA TYR A 44 0.77 13.43 -14.48
C TYR A 44 1.96 13.71 -15.40
N SER A 45 2.78 12.71 -15.72
CA SER A 45 3.83 12.85 -16.74
C SER A 45 3.32 12.73 -18.18
N ILE A 46 2.09 12.24 -18.38
CA ILE A 46 1.48 12.08 -19.70
C ILE A 46 1.18 13.47 -20.29
N GLN A 47 1.65 13.70 -21.52
CA GLN A 47 1.45 14.98 -22.19
C GLN A 47 -0.03 15.21 -22.52
N PRO A 48 -0.51 16.47 -22.47
CA PRO A 48 -1.88 16.79 -22.86
C PRO A 48 -2.24 16.25 -24.25
N ASN A 49 -3.44 15.70 -24.40
CA ASN A 49 -3.96 15.09 -25.63
C ASN A 49 -3.15 13.90 -26.16
N SER A 50 -2.32 13.27 -25.33
CA SER A 50 -1.59 12.03 -25.66
C SER A 50 -2.07 10.87 -24.78
N ASN A 51 -2.03 9.65 -25.32
CA ASN A 51 -2.14 8.41 -24.54
C ASN A 51 -3.32 8.34 -23.56
N GLN A 52 -4.49 8.88 -23.95
CA GLN A 52 -5.62 9.04 -23.04
C GLN A 52 -6.11 7.71 -22.44
N THR A 53 -6.13 6.63 -23.22
CA THR A 53 -6.45 5.29 -22.71
C THR A 53 -5.47 4.84 -21.62
N ILE A 54 -4.18 5.16 -21.75
CA ILE A 54 -3.17 4.83 -20.74
C ILE A 54 -3.41 5.68 -19.48
N ALA A 55 -3.74 6.96 -19.64
CA ALA A 55 -4.09 7.83 -18.50
C ALA A 55 -5.31 7.28 -17.72
N GLU A 56 -6.34 6.81 -18.42
CA GLU A 56 -7.53 6.20 -17.81
C GLU A 56 -7.20 4.91 -17.06
N ILE A 57 -6.34 4.05 -17.62
CA ILE A 57 -5.87 2.82 -16.97
C ILE A 57 -5.04 3.14 -15.72
N ILE A 58 -4.09 4.08 -15.80
CA ILE A 58 -3.29 4.44 -14.62
C ILE A 58 -4.20 5.07 -13.55
N PHE A 59 -5.15 5.91 -13.95
CA PHE A 59 -6.09 6.51 -13.02
C PHE A 59 -7.00 5.47 -12.35
N SER A 60 -7.41 4.41 -13.05
CA SER A 60 -8.16 3.32 -12.42
C SER A 60 -7.31 2.61 -11.37
N VAL A 61 -6.05 2.32 -11.67
CA VAL A 61 -5.11 1.70 -10.71
C VAL A 61 -4.91 2.59 -9.48
N VAL A 62 -4.66 3.90 -9.63
CA VAL A 62 -4.52 4.81 -8.48
C VAL A 62 -5.73 4.74 -7.54
N ARG A 63 -6.95 4.70 -8.09
CA ARG A 63 -8.17 4.58 -7.27
C ARG A 63 -8.28 3.22 -6.57
N GLU A 64 -7.83 2.15 -7.21
CA GLU A 64 -7.78 0.81 -6.61
C GLU A 64 -6.80 0.78 -5.43
N GLU A 65 -5.59 1.31 -5.58
CA GLU A 65 -4.60 1.38 -4.49
C GLU A 65 -5.09 2.24 -3.31
N MET A 66 -5.77 3.36 -3.59
CA MET A 66 -6.43 4.17 -2.55
C MET A 66 -7.54 3.40 -1.84
N LEU A 67 -8.34 2.62 -2.58
CA LEU A 67 -9.37 1.76 -2.00
C LEU A 67 -8.76 0.65 -1.14
N HIS A 68 -7.70 0.00 -1.60
CA HIS A 68 -6.99 -1.01 -0.82
C HIS A 68 -6.44 -0.44 0.48
N MET A 69 -5.80 0.74 0.43
CA MET A 69 -5.31 1.42 1.64
C MET A 69 -6.44 1.68 2.65
N VAL A 70 -7.62 2.11 2.17
CA VAL A 70 -8.81 2.31 3.02
C VAL A 70 -9.34 1.00 3.59
N ILE A 71 -9.38 -0.08 2.79
CA ILE A 71 -9.79 -1.40 3.25
C ILE A 71 -8.87 -1.89 4.36
N VAL A 72 -7.55 -1.80 4.18
CA VAL A 72 -6.57 -2.19 5.21
C VAL A 72 -6.75 -1.37 6.48
N ALA A 73 -6.91 -0.05 6.35
CA ALA A 73 -7.17 0.83 7.49
C ALA A 73 -8.46 0.45 8.24
N ASN A 74 -9.52 0.11 7.51
CA ASN A 74 -10.79 -0.32 8.10
C ASN A 74 -10.67 -1.68 8.80
N VAL A 75 -9.93 -2.64 8.24
CA VAL A 75 -9.65 -3.91 8.90
C VAL A 75 -8.87 -3.68 10.19
N LEU A 76 -7.82 -2.86 10.16
CA LEU A 76 -7.02 -2.55 11.35
C LEU A 76 -7.87 -1.89 12.45
N ASN A 77 -8.71 -0.92 12.08
CA ASN A 77 -9.68 -0.31 13.02
C ASN A 77 -10.66 -1.34 13.59
N ALA A 78 -11.22 -2.23 12.75
CA ALA A 78 -12.23 -3.21 13.15
C ALA A 78 -11.70 -4.22 14.18
N ILE A 79 -10.41 -4.53 14.15
CA ILE A 79 -9.76 -5.45 15.09
C ILE A 79 -9.15 -4.72 16.31
N GLY A 80 -9.46 -3.43 16.50
CA GLY A 80 -9.06 -2.63 17.66
C GLY A 80 -7.75 -1.84 17.51
N GLY A 81 -7.12 -1.89 16.33
CA GLY A 81 -5.91 -1.12 16.04
C GLY A 81 -6.20 0.32 15.64
N SER A 82 -5.15 1.07 15.33
CA SER A 82 -5.25 2.46 14.88
C SER A 82 -4.27 2.72 13.73
N PRO A 83 -4.74 2.84 12.48
CA PRO A 83 -3.91 3.16 11.32
C PRO A 83 -3.07 4.41 11.54
N GLN A 84 -1.76 4.32 11.28
CA GLN A 84 -0.84 5.44 11.43
C GLN A 84 -0.49 5.99 10.05
N VAL A 85 -1.07 7.13 9.68
CA VAL A 85 -0.88 7.78 8.36
C VAL A 85 -0.27 9.18 8.46
N ASN A 86 -0.18 9.72 9.68
CA ASN A 86 0.21 11.11 9.95
C ASN A 86 1.60 11.20 10.61
N LYS A 87 2.54 10.38 10.13
CA LYS A 87 3.91 10.34 10.65
C LYS A 87 4.90 10.59 9.50
N PRO A 88 6.05 11.24 9.76
CA PRO A 88 7.07 11.45 8.73
C PRO A 88 7.49 10.15 8.04
N GLU A 89 7.57 9.05 8.77
CA GLU A 89 7.96 7.72 8.27
C GLU A 89 6.91 7.09 7.34
N PHE A 90 5.67 7.59 7.37
CA PHE A 90 4.62 7.15 6.45
C PHE A 90 4.89 7.60 5.02
N ILE A 91 5.65 8.68 4.83
CA ILE A 91 5.98 9.22 3.51
C ILE A 91 7.14 8.38 2.93
N PRO A 92 6.90 7.60 1.87
CA PRO A 92 7.94 6.78 1.26
C PRO A 92 9.03 7.63 0.59
N THR A 93 10.27 7.14 0.63
CA THR A 93 11.40 7.74 -0.09
C THR A 93 11.61 7.02 -1.42
N TYR A 94 11.75 7.79 -2.51
CA TYR A 94 11.97 7.26 -3.85
C TYR A 94 13.32 7.70 -4.44
N PRO A 95 13.97 6.85 -5.28
CA PRO A 95 13.63 5.45 -5.52
C PRO A 95 13.93 4.59 -4.29
N GLY A 96 13.13 3.56 -4.04
CA GLY A 96 13.25 2.71 -2.87
C GLY A 96 12.55 1.36 -3.04
N ASN A 97 12.77 0.46 -2.08
CA ASN A 97 12.09 -0.83 -2.04
C ASN A 97 10.63 -0.68 -1.57
N LEU A 98 9.77 -1.60 -2.00
CA LEU A 98 8.41 -1.67 -1.48
C LEU A 98 8.42 -2.12 0.00
N PRO A 99 7.54 -1.58 0.85
CA PRO A 99 7.32 -2.09 2.19
C PRO A 99 7.07 -3.61 2.18
N MET A 100 7.51 -4.31 3.23
CA MET A 100 7.45 -5.77 3.38
C MET A 100 8.26 -6.61 2.37
N VAL A 101 8.80 -6.02 1.31
CA VAL A 101 9.60 -6.73 0.32
C VAL A 101 11.05 -6.28 0.42
N HIS A 102 11.89 -7.13 1.02
CA HIS A 102 13.33 -7.01 0.88
C HIS A 102 13.70 -7.86 -0.34
N LEU A 103 13.90 -7.20 -1.49
CA LEU A 103 14.50 -7.82 -2.68
C LEU A 103 16.01 -7.95 -2.47
#